data_AF-A0A976E6M5-F1
#
_entry.id   AF-A0A976E6M5-F1
#
_cell.length_a   1.000
_cell.length_b   1.000
_cell.length_c   1.000
_cell.angle_alpha   90.00
_cell.angle_beta   90.00
_cell.angle_gamma   90.00
#
_symmetry.space_group_name_H-M   'P 1'
#
loop_
_entity.id
_entity.type
_entity.pdbx_description
1 polymer ?
#
loop_
_entity_poly.entity_id
_entity_poly.type
_entity_poly.pdbx_seq_one_letter_code
_entity_poly.pdbx_strand_id
1 'polypeptide(L)' 'MEITDVPENETDERILHTLELIRRWHNVLAMHQNAPEPSELAIAQYTDLITELTAKLAELIEARYGLTLELKPAKPKQTA' A
#
# COMPACT_ATOMS: atom_id res chain seq x y z
N MET A 1 -12.18 -33.10 -2.89
CA MET A 1 -11.84 -31.73 -2.47
C MET A 1 -11.70 -30.93 -3.74
N GLU A 2 -12.62 -30.00 -4.00
CA GLU A 2 -12.43 -29.03 -5.07
C GLU A 2 -11.45 -27.98 -4.57
N ILE A 3 -10.27 -27.94 -5.18
CA ILE A 3 -9.39 -26.79 -5.11
C ILE A 3 -10.02 -25.82 -6.10
N THR A 4 -10.80 -24.86 -5.61
CA THR A 4 -11.20 -23.71 -6.39
C THR A 4 -9.95 -22.87 -6.63
N ASP A 5 -9.20 -23.24 -7.67
CA ASP A 5 -8.13 -22.41 -8.21
C ASP A 5 -8.75 -21.06 -8.53
N VAL A 6 -8.38 -20.04 -7.75
CA VAL A 6 -8.69 -18.65 -8.09
C VAL A 6 -8.01 -18.41 -9.43
N PRO A 7 -8.76 -18.02 -10.48
CA PRO A 7 -8.18 -17.84 -11.81
C PRO A 7 -7.02 -16.84 -11.72
N GLU A 8 -5.86 -17.20 -12.26
CA GLU A 8 -4.59 -16.46 -12.07
C GLU A 8 -4.73 -14.96 -12.35
N ASN A 9 -5.59 -14.59 -13.30
CA ASN A 9 -5.85 -13.21 -13.71
C ASN A 9 -6.51 -12.35 -12.60
N GLU A 10 -7.32 -12.96 -11.73
CA GLU A 10 -8.01 -12.23 -10.65
C GLU A 10 -7.05 -11.80 -9.53
N THR A 11 -6.01 -12.59 -9.27
CA THR A 11 -4.99 -12.24 -8.27
C THR A 11 -4.12 -11.09 -8.76
N ASP A 12 -3.73 -11.11 -10.03
CA ASP A 12 -2.93 -10.03 -10.63
C ASP A 12 -3.73 -8.71 -10.72
N GLU A 13 -5.02 -8.78 -11.07
CA GLU A 13 -5.92 -7.61 -11.01
C GLU A 13 -6.05 -7.04 -9.59
N ARG A 14 -6.16 -7.91 -8.57
CA ARG A 14 -6.20 -7.49 -7.16
C ARG A 14 -4.90 -6.84 -6.71
N ILE A 15 -3.76 -7.33 -7.17
CA ILE A 15 -2.44 -6.74 -6.91
C ILE A 15 -2.36 -5.34 -7.53
N LEU A 16 -2.70 -5.21 -8.82
CA LEU A 16 -2.69 -3.93 -9.53
C LEU A 16 -3.63 -2.91 -8.88
N HIS A 17 -4.83 -3.34 -8.53
CA HIS A 17 -5.80 -2.48 -7.85
C HIS A 17 -5.29 -2.03 -6.46
N THR A 18 -4.69 -2.93 -5.69
CA THR A 18 -4.14 -2.58 -4.36
C THR A 18 -2.98 -1.59 -4.49
N LEU A 19 -2.10 -1.76 -5.47
CA LEU A 19 -1.04 -0.79 -5.80
C LEU A 19 -1.60 0.60 -6.16
N GLU A 20 -2.67 0.65 -6.95
CA GLU A 20 -3.32 1.91 -7.32
C GLU A 20 -3.91 2.62 -6.10
N LEU A 21 -4.58 1.88 -5.21
CA LEU A 21 -5.11 2.42 -3.95
C LEU A 21 -3.99 2.98 -3.07
N ILE A 22 -2.89 2.25 -2.88
CA ILE A 22 -1.73 2.72 -2.11
C ILE A 22 -1.20 4.03 -2.69
N ARG A 23 -0.99 4.09 -4.01
CA ARG A 23 -0.52 5.31 -4.69
C ARG A 23 -1.47 6.49 -4.47
N ARG A 24 -2.78 6.25 -4.61
CA ARG A 24 -3.81 7.28 -4.42
C ARG A 24 -3.78 7.83 -3.00
N TRP A 25 -3.71 6.98 -1.99
CA TRP A 25 -3.71 7.42 -0.59
C TRP A 25 -2.40 8.09 -0.20
N HIS A 26 -1.25 7.69 -0.76
CA HIS A 26 -0.01 8.45 -0.59
C HIS A 26 -0.12 9.90 -1.09
N ASN A 27 -0.79 10.12 -2.23
CA ASN A 27 -1.02 11.48 -2.73
C ASN A 27 -1.91 12.29 -1.78
N VAL A 28 -2.97 11.67 -1.24
CA VAL A 28 -3.86 12.32 -0.26
C VAL A 28 -3.11 12.63 1.04
N LEU A 29 -2.34 11.69 1.57
CA LEU A 29 -1.48 11.88 2.74
C LEU A 29 -0.52 13.05 2.51
N ALA A 30 0.14 13.11 1.36
CA ALA A 30 1.03 14.21 1.01
C ALA A 30 0.28 15.55 0.95
N MET A 31 -0.95 15.59 0.43
CA MET A 31 -1.77 16.82 0.45
C MET A 31 -2.05 17.30 1.88
N HIS A 32 -2.38 16.40 2.80
CA HIS A 32 -2.62 16.75 4.20
C HIS A 32 -1.34 17.17 4.94
N GLN A 33 -0.20 16.52 4.66
CA GLN A 33 1.10 16.86 5.27
C GLN A 33 1.63 18.22 4.81
N ASN A 34 1.34 18.62 3.58
CA ASN A 34 1.81 19.89 3.00
C ASN A 34 0.78 21.02 3.10
N ALA A 35 -0.35 20.80 3.78
CA ALA A 35 -1.34 21.85 4.01
C ALA A 35 -0.77 22.95 4.93
N PRO A 36 -1.22 24.22 4.81
CA PRO A 36 -0.80 25.30 5.72
C PRO A 36 -1.09 24.99 7.20
N GLU A 37 -2.17 24.24 7.45
CA GLU A 37 -2.53 23.70 8.76
C GLU A 37 -2.76 22.18 8.63
N PRO A 38 -1.71 21.37 8.85
CA PRO A 38 -1.81 19.91 8.74
C PRO A 38 -2.74 19.32 9.81
N SER A 39 -3.68 18.48 9.40
CA SER A 39 -4.50 17.72 10.33
C SER A 39 -3.76 16.46 10.77
N GLU A 40 -3.27 16.44 12.01
CA GLU A 40 -2.57 15.28 12.58
C GLU A 40 -3.44 14.02 12.57
N LEU A 41 -4.73 14.14 12.87
CA LEU A 41 -5.69 13.03 12.82
C LEU A 41 -5.81 12.45 11.41
N ALA A 42 -5.96 13.30 10.39
CA ALA A 42 -6.06 12.84 9.00
C ALA A 42 -4.75 12.17 8.55
N ILE A 43 -3.60 12.75 8.90
CA ILE A 43 -2.28 12.19 8.61
C ILE A 43 -2.14 10.80 9.23
N ALA A 44 -2.52 10.62 10.50
CA ALA A 44 -2.51 9.33 11.18
C ALA A 44 -3.42 8.32 10.46
N GLN A 45 -4.67 8.68 10.19
CA GLN A 45 -5.65 7.80 9.53
C GLN A 45 -5.19 7.34 8.15
N TYR A 46 -4.65 8.24 7.32
CA TYR A 46 -4.15 7.86 5.99
C TYR A 46 -2.86 7.04 6.07
N THR A 47 -2.01 7.29 7.07
CA THR A 47 -0.81 6.47 7.31
C THR A 47 -1.19 5.04 7.69
N ASP A 48 -2.16 4.88 8.59
CA ASP A 48 -2.68 3.57 9.00
C ASP A 48 -3.30 2.83 7.80
N LEU A 49 -4.16 3.51 7.03
CA LEU A 49 -4.77 2.94 5.83
C LEU A 49 -3.74 2.47 4.79
N ILE A 50 -2.70 3.26 4.53
CA ILE A 50 -1.61 2.88 3.62
C ILE A 50 -0.87 1.65 4.16
N THR A 51 -0.65 1.58 5.47
CA THR A 51 0.01 0.45 6.13
C THR A 51 -0.81 -0.83 5.99
N GLU A 52 -2.13 -0.76 6.18
CA GLU A 52 -3.04 -1.91 5.99
C GLU A 52 -3.06 -2.39 4.54
N LEU A 53 -3.21 -1.49 3.57
CA LEU A 53 -3.19 -1.85 2.14
C LEU A 53 -1.86 -2.46 1.72
N THR A 54 -0.77 -1.95 2.29
CA THR A 54 0.58 -2.46 2.10
C THR A 54 0.74 -3.89 2.62
N ALA A 55 0.24 -4.19 3.83
CA ALA A 55 0.26 -5.54 4.38
C ALA A 55 -0.54 -6.50 3.49
N LYS A 56 -1.74 -6.09 3.05
CA LYS A 56 -2.56 -6.86 2.10
C LYS A 56 -1.84 -7.10 0.77
N LEU A 57 -1.11 -6.11 0.25
CA LEU A 57 -0.31 -6.28 -0.96
C LEU A 57 0.80 -7.32 -0.75
N ALA A 58 1.47 -7.30 0.41
CA ALA A 58 2.51 -8.28 0.74
C ALA A 58 1.93 -9.71 0.77
N GLU A 59 0.76 -9.91 1.39
CA GLU A 59 0.06 -11.20 1.39
C GLU A 59 -0.27 -11.69 -0.03
N LEU A 60 -0.77 -10.79 -0.89
CA LEU A 60 -1.09 -11.13 -2.29
C LEU A 60 0.16 -11.51 -3.10
N ILE A 61 1.26 -10.78 -2.91
CA ILE A 61 2.54 -11.04 -3.59
C ILE A 61 3.16 -12.35 -3.09
N GLU A 62 3.13 -12.61 -1.79
CA GLU A 62 3.62 -13.87 -1.21
C GLU A 62 2.79 -15.05 -1.72
N ALA A 63 1.47 -14.94 -1.71
CA ALA A 63 0.58 -16.00 -2.20
C ALA A 63 0.78 -16.30 -3.70
N ARG A 64 1.04 -15.28 -4.52
CA ARG A 64 1.18 -15.44 -5.98
C ARG A 64 2.59 -15.84 -6.42
N TYR A 65 3.61 -15.24 -5.83
CA TYR A 65 5.00 -15.34 -6.30
C TYR A 65 5.95 -16.01 -5.30
N GLY A 66 5.50 -16.29 -4.08
CA GLY A 66 6.37 -16.80 -3.00
C GLY A 66 7.44 -15.80 -2.57
N LEU A 67 7.20 -14.50 -2.81
CA LEU A 67 8.14 -13.41 -2.50
C LEU A 67 7.65 -12.63 -1.28
N THR A 68 8.54 -12.38 -0.33
CA THR A 68 8.26 -11.47 0.80
C THR A 68 8.56 -10.04 0.40
N LEU A 69 7.58 -9.16 0.54
CA LEU A 69 7.75 -7.73 0.29
C LEU A 69 8.34 -7.04 1.53
N GLU A 70 9.64 -6.75 1.51
CA GLU A 70 10.27 -5.90 2.54
C GLU A 70 10.19 -4.42 2.13
N LEU A 71 9.26 -3.67 2.71
CA LEU A 71 9.27 -2.21 2.57
C LEU A 71 10.24 -1.60 3.55
N LYS A 72 11.44 -1.28 3.05
CA LYS A 72 12.38 -0.45 3.81
C LYS A 72 11.85 0.99 3.81
N PRO A 73 11.77 1.65 4.98
CA PRO A 73 11.48 3.08 5.00
C PRO A 73 12.51 3.78 4.13
N ALA A 74 12.05 4.49 3.10
CA ALA A 74 12.93 5.26 2.25
C ALA A 74 13.70 6.23 3.14
N LYS A 75 15.04 6.15 3.15
CA LYS A 75 15.87 7.10 3.90
C LYS A 75 15.44 8.51 3.50
N PRO A 76 15.12 9.40 4.45
CA PRO A 76 14.83 10.77 4.11
C PRO A 76 16.06 11.32 3.38
N LYS A 77 15.87 11.79 2.14
CA LYS A 77 16.89 12.60 1.48
C LYS A 77 17.00 13.88 2.30
N GLN A 78 17.95 13.94 3.23
CA GLN A 78 18.42 15.20 3.80
C GLN A 78 18.85 16.08 2.63
N THR A 79 18.08 17.11 2.32
CA THR A 79 18.57 18.27 1.60
C THR A 79 19.40 19.08 2.57
N ALA A 80 20.71 19.13 2.32
CA ALA A 80 21.66 20.03 2.98
C ALA A 80 21.42 21.48 2.53
#